data_AF-A0A1I5V0K6-F1
#
_entry.id   AF-A0A1I5V0K6-F1
#
_cell.length_a   1.000
_cell.length_b   1.000
_cell.length_c   1.000
_cell.angle_alpha   90.00
_cell.angle_beta   90.00
_cell.angle_gamma   90.00
#
_symmetry.space_group_name_H-M   'P 1'
#
loop_
_entity.id
_entity.type
_entity.pdbx_description
1 polymer ?
#
loop_
_entity_poly.entity_id
_entity_poly.type
_entity_poly.pdbx_seq_one_letter_code
_entity_poly.pdbx_strand_id
1 'polypeptide(L)'
;MDTTVTASYEEQRLPNKLSGSDALSFSQQLLQASGFDKFGPDFAAKLCNNGMAGASSYDEAVTLLRSEGVKLWQAALDRVQGRVVQGTLSRSDDRMLYWARLTMTLALRQWKPDFPLSDDQRAALQNEFERASRGQYAIDFPEGPQYKRILVSGFDPFTLGAAGRDGQLGMLKGNPSGATILSLDGNTVALADGTTAVIRTFILPVNYGPFIAGMQEDTLGPWFKPGSKRVDASVTMSQGRSSFDLEHYNGRYHFANFEGNDNLNPPCDGGFFPATLECDINPPQRWLGYAATPWKRDTPPQFVAASLPFQKLIDANTAAGLDGGGWAVARNDDYDVTPCTQAAADATRAKADYDAARAAWFAAPSGSAEEADAQKKIDAAAALLAANPLNPQETNCALNGGGGNYLSNASAYRNTLMRDIFGLTIPAGHIHTPTMQTPSGVTSAGFEANRERIVAQSRNLIFALAKSLATSPAP
;
A
#
# COMPACT_ATOMS: atom_id res chain seq x y z
N MET A 1 -21.83 23.80 3.70
CA MET A 1 -20.37 23.56 3.82
C MET A 1 -19.76 24.61 4.71
N ASP A 2 -18.90 24.22 5.64
CA ASP A 2 -18.06 25.10 6.43
C ASP A 2 -16.66 25.17 5.80
N THR A 3 -16.44 26.22 5.01
CA THR A 3 -15.16 26.43 4.31
C THR A 3 -14.04 26.94 5.23
N THR A 4 -14.32 27.16 6.52
CA THR A 4 -13.30 27.53 7.50
C THR A 4 -12.53 26.32 8.02
N VAL A 5 -13.08 25.11 7.85
CA VAL A 5 -12.38 23.86 8.18
C VAL A 5 -11.14 23.72 7.30
N THR A 6 -9.99 23.59 7.97
CA THR A 6 -8.69 23.49 7.31
C THR A 6 -8.61 22.22 6.47
N ALA A 7 -8.21 22.38 5.21
CA ALA A 7 -7.91 21.29 4.30
C ALA A 7 -6.73 20.45 4.82
N SER A 8 -6.75 19.14 4.58
CA SER A 8 -5.58 18.28 4.81
C SER A 8 -4.39 18.73 3.96
N TYR A 9 -3.17 18.30 4.29
CA TYR A 9 -1.99 18.66 3.52
C TYR A 9 -2.11 18.25 2.03
N GLU A 10 -2.72 17.10 1.74
CA GLU A 10 -3.01 16.69 0.36
C GLU A 10 -4.02 17.60 -0.33
N GLU A 11 -5.13 17.91 0.35
CA GLU A 11 -6.20 18.76 -0.16
C GLU A 11 -5.74 20.21 -0.39
N GLN A 12 -4.76 20.69 0.37
CA GLN A 12 -4.12 22.00 0.17
C GLN A 12 -3.37 22.12 -1.17
N ARG A 13 -3.18 21.02 -1.93
CA ARG A 13 -2.68 21.08 -3.31
C ARG A 13 -3.77 21.35 -4.35
N LEU A 14 -5.05 21.16 -4.01
CA LEU A 14 -6.16 21.41 -4.94
C LEU A 14 -6.13 22.80 -5.58
N PRO A 15 -5.85 23.91 -4.85
CA PRO A 15 -5.78 25.25 -5.45
C PRO A 15 -4.47 25.54 -6.20
N ASN A 16 -3.43 24.71 -6.10
CA ASN A 16 -2.13 24.98 -6.71
C ASN A 16 -2.24 25.08 -8.25
N LYS A 17 -1.56 26.07 -8.82
CA LYS A 17 -1.45 26.28 -10.27
C LYS A 17 -0.09 25.86 -10.81
N LEU A 18 -0.01 25.55 -12.11
CA LEU A 18 1.27 25.32 -12.78
C LEU A 18 2.05 26.63 -12.95
N SER A 19 1.33 27.70 -13.28
CA SER A 19 1.81 29.09 -13.23
C SER A 19 0.81 29.94 -12.44
N GLY A 20 1.28 30.91 -11.66
CA GLY A 20 0.40 31.84 -10.94
C GLY A 20 -0.54 32.62 -11.86
N SER A 21 -0.18 32.76 -13.14
CA SER A 21 -1.00 33.38 -14.19
C SER A 21 -2.15 32.49 -14.70
N ASP A 22 -2.17 31.19 -14.37
CA ASP A 22 -3.19 30.28 -14.87
C ASP A 22 -4.58 30.64 -14.33
N ALA A 23 -5.59 30.54 -15.19
CA ALA A 23 -6.98 30.80 -14.80
C ALA A 23 -7.52 29.72 -13.85
N LEU A 24 -7.07 28.47 -14.01
CA LEU A 24 -7.49 27.31 -13.24
C LEU A 24 -6.31 26.67 -12.51
N SER A 25 -6.56 26.12 -11.34
CA SER A 25 -5.61 25.21 -10.67
C SER A 25 -5.31 23.99 -11.54
N PHE A 26 -4.17 23.33 -11.30
CA PHE A 26 -3.81 22.12 -12.02
C PHE A 26 -4.88 21.03 -11.86
N SER A 27 -5.41 20.85 -10.65
CA SER A 27 -6.45 19.86 -10.36
C SER A 27 -7.71 20.11 -11.21
N GLN A 28 -8.14 21.37 -11.34
CA GLN A 28 -9.28 21.75 -12.18
C GLN A 28 -9.00 21.52 -13.67
N GLN A 29 -7.82 21.89 -14.16
CA GLN A 29 -7.43 21.64 -15.55
C GLN A 29 -7.46 20.14 -15.88
N LEU A 30 -6.86 19.31 -15.01
CA LEU A 30 -6.81 17.86 -15.18
C LEU A 30 -8.21 17.21 -15.12
N LEU A 31 -9.04 17.62 -14.16
CA LEU A 31 -10.39 17.06 -14.00
C LEU A 31 -11.30 17.42 -15.17
N GLN A 32 -11.24 18.66 -15.68
CA GLN A 32 -11.97 19.05 -16.89
C GLN A 32 -11.47 18.26 -18.11
N ALA A 33 -10.15 18.13 -18.27
CA ALA A 33 -9.56 17.42 -19.40
C ALA A 33 -9.77 15.90 -19.33
N SER A 34 -10.14 15.33 -18.18
CA SER A 34 -10.50 13.92 -18.01
C SER A 34 -12.02 13.66 -17.93
N GLY A 35 -12.85 14.70 -17.87
CA GLY A 35 -14.30 14.58 -17.67
C GLY A 35 -14.71 14.19 -16.24
N PHE A 36 -13.83 14.41 -15.26
CA PHE A 36 -14.07 14.12 -13.84
C PHE A 36 -14.41 15.37 -13.01
N ASP A 37 -14.55 16.54 -13.65
CA ASP A 37 -14.78 17.83 -12.99
C ASP A 37 -16.14 17.92 -12.25
N LYS A 38 -17.10 17.05 -12.58
CA LYS A 38 -18.42 17.03 -11.93
C LYS A 38 -18.46 16.25 -10.62
N PHE A 39 -17.53 15.33 -10.38
CA PHE A 39 -17.57 14.49 -9.17
C PHE A 39 -17.57 15.31 -7.88
N GLY A 40 -16.69 16.32 -7.77
CA GLY A 40 -16.63 17.19 -6.61
C GLY A 40 -17.92 17.99 -6.36
N PRO A 41 -18.34 18.84 -7.33
CA PRO A 41 -19.58 19.63 -7.21
C PRO A 41 -20.83 18.79 -7.01
N ASP A 42 -21.00 17.68 -7.73
CA ASP A 42 -22.18 16.81 -7.60
C ASP A 42 -22.21 16.14 -6.23
N PHE A 43 -21.04 15.70 -5.73
CA PHE A 43 -20.93 15.12 -4.40
C PHE A 43 -21.23 16.15 -3.30
N ALA A 44 -20.67 17.35 -3.39
CA ALA A 44 -21.00 18.45 -2.48
C ALA A 44 -22.50 18.80 -2.51
N ALA A 45 -23.12 18.80 -3.69
CA ALA A 45 -24.55 19.01 -3.84
C ALA A 45 -25.37 17.88 -3.20
N LYS A 46 -24.98 16.60 -3.36
CA LYS A 46 -25.65 15.48 -2.69
C LYS A 46 -25.55 15.53 -1.17
N LEU A 47 -24.43 16.04 -0.65
CA LEU A 47 -24.28 16.31 0.78
C LEU A 47 -25.19 17.48 1.27
N CYS A 48 -25.71 18.32 0.37
CA CYS A 48 -26.42 19.58 0.72
C CYS A 48 -27.87 19.71 0.19
N ASN A 49 -28.33 19.00 -0.85
CA ASN A 49 -29.64 19.20 -1.50
C ASN A 49 -30.71 18.19 -1.04
N ASN A 50 -31.74 18.70 -0.33
CA ASN A 50 -33.17 18.31 -0.31
C ASN A 50 -33.93 18.85 0.92
N GLY A 51 -33.52 19.97 1.56
CA GLY A 51 -34.21 20.46 2.76
C GLY A 51 -34.15 19.49 3.97
N MET A 52 -33.48 18.36 3.79
CA MET A 52 -32.71 17.60 4.77
C MET A 52 -31.27 17.67 4.27
N ALA A 53 -30.33 18.08 5.11
CA ALA A 53 -28.93 18.25 4.72
C ALA A 53 -28.26 16.93 4.30
N GLY A 54 -28.42 16.46 3.05
CA GLY A 54 -27.86 15.18 2.62
C GLY A 54 -28.30 14.04 3.54
N ALA A 55 -27.49 12.99 3.71
CA ALA A 55 -27.74 11.93 4.69
C ALA A 55 -28.21 12.51 6.05
N SER A 56 -29.39 12.09 6.52
CA SER A 56 -30.04 12.63 7.72
C SER A 56 -29.57 11.96 9.02
N SER A 57 -28.77 10.92 8.90
CA SER A 57 -28.15 10.17 9.99
C SER A 57 -26.76 9.70 9.63
N TYR A 58 -25.99 9.24 10.62
CA TYR A 58 -24.68 8.63 10.42
C TYR A 58 -24.73 7.42 9.46
N ASP A 59 -25.73 6.55 9.60
CA ASP A 59 -25.86 5.33 8.78
C ASP A 59 -26.20 5.64 7.31
N GLU A 60 -27.05 6.65 7.10
CA GLU A 60 -27.30 7.17 5.75
C GLU A 60 -26.04 7.79 5.15
N ALA A 61 -25.20 8.43 5.97
CA ALA A 61 -23.94 9.02 5.52
C ALA A 61 -22.96 7.93 5.11
N VAL A 62 -22.80 6.87 5.91
CA VAL A 62 -22.01 5.68 5.56
C VAL A 62 -22.47 5.11 4.21
N THR A 63 -23.78 4.94 4.03
CA THR A 63 -24.37 4.39 2.80
C THR A 63 -24.07 5.27 1.59
N LEU A 64 -24.29 6.58 1.71
CA LEU A 64 -24.02 7.55 0.65
C LEU A 64 -22.54 7.56 0.28
N LEU A 65 -21.63 7.66 1.26
CA LEU A 65 -20.19 7.71 1.04
C LEU A 65 -19.66 6.44 0.38
N ARG A 66 -20.15 5.26 0.80
CA ARG A 66 -19.84 4.01 0.12
C ARG A 66 -20.29 4.03 -1.34
N SER A 67 -21.52 4.46 -1.62
CA SER A 67 -22.04 4.49 -2.99
C SER A 67 -21.27 5.47 -3.89
N GLU A 68 -20.93 6.66 -3.38
CA GLU A 68 -20.24 7.68 -4.17
C GLU A 68 -18.77 7.33 -4.39
N GLY A 69 -18.13 6.69 -3.42
CA GLY A 69 -16.78 6.15 -3.59
C GLY A 69 -16.73 5.03 -4.63
N VAL A 70 -17.65 4.05 -4.55
CA VAL A 70 -17.75 2.98 -5.57
C VAL A 70 -18.04 3.55 -6.96
N LYS A 71 -18.91 4.58 -7.04
CA LYS A 71 -19.19 5.28 -8.30
C LYS A 71 -17.94 5.92 -8.89
N LEU A 72 -17.12 6.60 -8.08
CA LEU A 72 -15.87 7.20 -8.53
C LEU A 72 -14.88 6.14 -9.04
N TRP A 73 -14.70 5.05 -8.29
CA TRP A 73 -13.86 3.93 -8.70
C TRP A 73 -14.30 3.34 -10.04
N GLN A 74 -15.60 3.02 -10.16
CA GLN A 74 -16.16 2.46 -11.39
C GLN A 74 -15.98 3.39 -12.59
N ALA A 75 -16.18 4.70 -12.41
CA ALA A 75 -15.96 5.67 -13.48
C ALA A 75 -14.50 5.72 -13.94
N ALA A 76 -13.54 5.59 -13.01
CA ALA A 76 -12.12 5.52 -13.36
C ALA A 76 -11.81 4.27 -14.20
N LEU A 77 -12.38 3.12 -13.83
CA LEU A 77 -12.28 1.90 -14.63
C LEU A 77 -12.92 2.07 -16.01
N ASP A 78 -14.13 2.61 -16.07
CA ASP A 78 -14.86 2.82 -17.33
C ASP A 78 -14.09 3.72 -18.28
N ARG A 79 -13.45 4.78 -17.75
CA ARG A 79 -12.57 5.65 -18.51
C ARG A 79 -11.34 4.90 -19.03
N VAL A 80 -10.53 4.34 -18.14
CA VAL A 80 -9.25 3.70 -18.51
C VAL A 80 -9.45 2.54 -19.48
N GLN A 81 -10.54 1.78 -19.29
CA GLN A 81 -10.86 0.64 -20.15
C GLN A 81 -11.62 1.04 -21.42
N GLY A 82 -11.91 2.32 -21.63
CA GLY A 82 -12.48 2.85 -22.87
C GLY A 82 -14.00 2.68 -23.01
N ARG A 83 -14.71 2.33 -21.92
CA ARG A 83 -16.18 2.24 -21.92
C ARG A 83 -16.84 3.61 -21.94
N VAL A 84 -16.29 4.58 -21.19
CA VAL A 84 -16.79 5.97 -21.13
C VAL A 84 -15.60 6.92 -21.15
N VAL A 85 -15.27 7.49 -22.30
CA VAL A 85 -14.16 8.43 -22.46
C VAL A 85 -14.69 9.82 -22.79
N GLN A 86 -14.32 10.80 -21.98
CA GLN A 86 -14.68 12.22 -22.13
C GLN A 86 -13.44 13.11 -21.99
N GLY A 87 -13.54 14.38 -22.38
CA GLY A 87 -12.41 15.30 -22.30
C GLY A 87 -11.31 15.01 -23.33
N THR A 88 -10.11 15.55 -23.09
CA THR A 88 -9.00 15.62 -24.05
C THR A 88 -7.76 14.83 -23.64
N LEU A 89 -7.66 14.39 -22.38
CA LEU A 89 -6.56 13.52 -21.93
C LEU A 89 -6.71 12.11 -22.48
N SER A 90 -5.59 11.41 -22.63
CA SER A 90 -5.63 9.98 -22.93
C SER A 90 -6.48 9.25 -21.89
N ARG A 91 -7.16 8.20 -22.35
CA ARG A 91 -7.99 7.37 -21.49
C ARG A 91 -7.17 6.69 -20.40
N SER A 92 -5.88 6.41 -20.65
CA SER A 92 -4.99 5.66 -19.75
C SER A 92 -4.50 6.46 -18.54
N ASP A 93 -4.93 7.70 -18.39
CA ASP A 93 -4.54 8.56 -17.26
C ASP A 93 -5.05 8.01 -15.93
N ASP A 94 -4.19 7.98 -14.92
CA ASP A 94 -4.50 7.53 -13.56
C ASP A 94 -4.75 8.69 -12.60
N ARG A 95 -4.26 9.89 -12.93
CA ARG A 95 -4.21 11.02 -12.01
C ARG A 95 -5.61 11.52 -11.66
N MET A 96 -6.57 11.40 -12.58
CA MET A 96 -7.95 11.87 -12.37
C MET A 96 -8.62 11.23 -11.15
N LEU A 97 -8.36 9.95 -10.87
CA LEU A 97 -8.92 9.27 -9.71
C LEU A 97 -8.45 9.90 -8.40
N TYR A 98 -7.14 10.16 -8.29
CA TYR A 98 -6.54 10.80 -7.11
C TYR A 98 -7.10 12.21 -6.89
N TRP A 99 -7.10 13.06 -7.92
CA TRP A 99 -7.55 14.45 -7.80
C TRP A 99 -9.07 14.58 -7.59
N ALA A 100 -9.88 13.72 -8.21
CA ALA A 100 -11.32 13.69 -7.98
C ALA A 100 -11.63 13.25 -6.55
N ARG A 101 -10.94 12.20 -6.07
CA ARG A 101 -11.09 11.73 -4.69
C ARG A 101 -10.72 12.83 -3.69
N LEU A 102 -9.57 13.51 -3.86
CA LEU A 102 -9.20 14.64 -2.97
C LEU A 102 -10.26 15.75 -2.97
N THR A 103 -10.81 16.10 -4.14
CA THR A 103 -11.88 17.10 -4.22
C THR A 103 -13.12 16.68 -3.42
N MET A 104 -13.50 15.41 -3.50
CA MET A 104 -14.62 14.85 -2.74
C MET A 104 -14.30 14.73 -1.24
N THR A 105 -13.09 14.31 -0.87
CA THR A 105 -12.65 14.24 0.54
C THR A 105 -12.65 15.62 1.20
N LEU A 106 -12.23 16.68 0.49
CA LEU A 106 -12.34 18.06 0.99
C LEU A 106 -13.81 18.45 1.21
N ALA A 107 -14.70 18.12 0.28
CA ALA A 107 -16.13 18.39 0.44
C ALA A 107 -16.70 17.69 1.69
N LEU A 108 -16.35 16.41 1.91
CA LEU A 108 -16.73 15.67 3.13
C LEU A 108 -16.14 16.30 4.40
N ARG A 109 -14.89 16.77 4.35
CA ARG A 109 -14.23 17.44 5.48
C ARG A 109 -14.96 18.72 5.88
N GLN A 110 -15.39 19.51 4.89
CA GLN A 110 -16.12 20.76 5.06
C GLN A 110 -17.63 20.55 5.24
N TRP A 111 -18.13 19.31 5.18
CA TRP A 111 -19.54 19.04 5.37
C TRP A 111 -19.94 19.15 6.84
N LYS A 112 -21.00 19.94 7.08
CA LYS A 112 -21.62 20.13 8.39
C LYS A 112 -23.03 19.55 8.32
N PRO A 113 -23.24 18.32 8.84
CA PRO A 113 -24.58 17.75 8.92
C PRO A 113 -25.46 18.47 9.94
N ASP A 114 -26.78 18.29 9.82
CA ASP A 114 -27.77 18.75 10.82
C ASP A 114 -27.83 17.84 12.05
N PHE A 115 -27.25 16.64 11.97
CA PHE A 115 -27.15 15.69 13.08
C PHE A 115 -25.78 15.77 13.78
N PRO A 116 -25.68 15.43 15.07
CA PRO A 116 -24.40 15.41 15.78
C PRO A 116 -23.41 14.43 15.16
N LEU A 117 -22.20 14.89 14.89
CA LEU A 117 -21.11 14.09 14.34
C LEU A 117 -19.84 14.35 15.14
N SER A 118 -19.33 13.34 15.85
CA SER A 118 -18.03 13.44 16.55
C SER A 118 -16.86 13.41 15.57
N ASP A 119 -15.67 13.79 16.05
CA ASP A 119 -14.45 13.72 15.24
C ASP A 119 -14.12 12.27 14.83
N ASP A 120 -14.32 11.30 15.73
CA ASP A 120 -14.15 9.87 15.43
C ASP A 120 -15.12 9.38 14.35
N GLN A 121 -16.40 9.78 14.44
CA GLN A 121 -17.39 9.46 13.42
C GLN A 121 -17.03 10.10 12.08
N ARG A 122 -16.55 11.34 12.08
CA ARG A 122 -16.08 12.02 10.87
C ARG A 122 -14.86 11.34 10.26
N ALA A 123 -13.91 10.88 11.07
CA ALA A 123 -12.76 10.10 10.62
C ALA A 123 -13.21 8.74 10.05
N ALA A 124 -14.17 8.07 10.68
CA ALA A 124 -14.74 6.81 10.18
C ALA A 124 -15.45 7.00 8.83
N LEU A 125 -16.23 8.08 8.66
CA LEU A 125 -16.85 8.45 7.38
C LEU A 125 -15.80 8.71 6.28
N GLN A 126 -14.71 9.42 6.60
CA GLN A 126 -13.61 9.62 5.65
C GLN A 126 -12.97 8.29 5.26
N ASN A 127 -12.69 7.41 6.23
CA ASN A 127 -12.14 6.09 5.95
C ASN A 127 -13.10 5.26 5.07
N GLU A 128 -14.40 5.32 5.32
CA GLU A 128 -15.41 4.63 4.52
C GLU A 128 -15.39 5.08 3.05
N PHE A 129 -15.35 6.39 2.81
CA PHE A 129 -15.23 6.95 1.46
C PHE A 129 -13.89 6.58 0.80
N GLU A 130 -12.78 6.65 1.54
CA GLU A 130 -11.45 6.28 1.05
C GLU A 130 -11.42 4.82 0.61
N ARG A 131 -11.91 3.88 1.42
CA ARG A 131 -11.95 2.45 1.05
C ARG A 131 -12.82 2.20 -0.18
N ALA A 132 -13.98 2.86 -0.25
CA ALA A 132 -14.90 2.73 -1.39
C ALA A 132 -14.30 3.26 -2.71
N SER A 133 -13.74 4.47 -2.67
CA SER A 133 -13.11 5.13 -3.83
C SER A 133 -11.79 4.52 -4.28
N ARG A 134 -11.20 3.63 -3.46
CA ARG A 134 -9.97 2.88 -3.76
C ARG A 134 -10.20 1.50 -4.37
N GLY A 135 -11.45 1.15 -4.65
CA GLY A 135 -11.82 -0.15 -5.20
C GLY A 135 -11.86 -1.30 -4.20
N GLN A 136 -11.57 -1.04 -2.91
CA GLN A 136 -11.49 -2.13 -1.90
C GLN A 136 -12.84 -2.82 -1.68
N TYR A 137 -13.95 -2.07 -1.76
CA TYR A 137 -15.30 -2.63 -1.71
C TYR A 137 -15.81 -3.15 -3.06
N ALA A 138 -15.09 -2.91 -4.16
CA ALA A 138 -15.45 -3.40 -5.49
C ALA A 138 -14.85 -4.78 -5.81
N ILE A 139 -13.95 -5.28 -4.96
CA ILE A 139 -13.37 -6.63 -5.12
C ILE A 139 -14.50 -7.65 -4.94
N ASP A 140 -14.77 -8.41 -5.98
CA ASP A 140 -15.64 -9.59 -5.92
C ASP A 140 -15.12 -10.66 -6.87
N PHE A 141 -14.73 -11.81 -6.30
CA PHE A 141 -14.24 -12.95 -7.06
C PHE A 141 -15.36 -13.98 -7.30
N PRO A 142 -15.37 -14.66 -8.46
CA PRO A 142 -16.33 -15.74 -8.70
C PRO A 142 -16.03 -16.96 -7.83
N GLU A 143 -17.02 -17.81 -7.62
CA GLU A 143 -16.88 -19.09 -6.91
C GLU A 143 -16.61 -20.24 -7.89
N GLY A 144 -15.99 -21.31 -7.39
CA GLY A 144 -15.83 -22.57 -8.13
C GLY A 144 -14.40 -22.83 -8.62
N PRO A 145 -14.07 -24.11 -8.88
CA PRO A 145 -12.72 -24.55 -9.23
C PRO A 145 -12.28 -24.14 -10.63
N GLN A 146 -13.22 -23.74 -11.50
CA GLN A 146 -12.93 -23.27 -12.86
C GLN A 146 -12.29 -21.87 -12.90
N TYR A 147 -12.17 -21.19 -11.76
CA TYR A 147 -11.58 -19.86 -11.69
C TYR A 147 -10.29 -19.84 -10.88
N LYS A 148 -9.30 -19.11 -11.40
CA LYS A 148 -8.12 -18.65 -10.64
C LYS A 148 -8.33 -17.18 -10.27
N ARG A 149 -8.01 -16.78 -9.05
CA ARG A 149 -8.34 -15.44 -8.52
C ARG A 149 -7.06 -14.66 -8.22
N ILE A 150 -6.85 -13.56 -8.93
CA ILE A 150 -5.63 -12.77 -8.81
C ILE A 150 -5.99 -11.40 -8.27
N LEU A 151 -5.41 -11.05 -7.13
CA LEU A 151 -5.56 -9.74 -6.54
C LEU A 151 -4.31 -8.90 -6.82
N VAL A 152 -4.48 -7.68 -7.33
CA VAL A 152 -3.36 -6.79 -7.65
C VAL A 152 -3.57 -5.40 -7.04
N SER A 153 -2.58 -4.88 -6.32
CA SER A 153 -2.61 -3.50 -5.85
C SER A 153 -1.67 -2.59 -6.64
N GLY A 154 -2.03 -1.32 -6.74
CA GLY A 154 -1.17 -0.23 -7.24
C GLY A 154 -1.18 0.94 -6.25
N PHE A 155 -0.49 2.03 -6.60
CA PHE A 155 -0.41 3.23 -5.76
C PHE A 155 -0.91 4.49 -6.46
N ASP A 156 -1.38 5.43 -5.64
CA ASP A 156 -1.63 6.81 -6.06
C ASP A 156 -0.37 7.51 -6.59
N PRO A 157 -0.51 8.60 -7.36
CA PRO A 157 0.58 9.53 -7.66
C PRO A 157 1.29 10.04 -6.40
N PHE A 158 2.60 10.27 -6.50
CA PHE A 158 3.42 10.77 -5.38
C PHE A 158 4.52 11.71 -5.86
N THR A 159 5.23 12.35 -4.92
CA THR A 159 6.21 13.42 -5.17
C THR A 159 5.59 14.65 -5.86
N LEU A 160 4.42 15.05 -5.36
CA LEU A 160 3.54 16.04 -5.97
C LEU A 160 3.97 17.50 -5.74
N GLY A 161 5.08 17.74 -5.04
CA GLY A 161 5.52 19.07 -4.63
C GLY A 161 4.77 19.61 -3.40
N ALA A 162 5.08 20.84 -3.01
CA ALA A 162 4.56 21.45 -1.79
C ALA A 162 3.07 21.82 -1.89
N ALA A 163 2.34 21.65 -0.79
CA ALA A 163 0.96 22.09 -0.68
C ALA A 163 0.84 23.61 -0.59
N GLY A 164 -0.23 24.18 -1.16
CA GLY A 164 -0.52 25.62 -1.14
C GLY A 164 0.47 26.50 -1.90
N ARG A 165 1.23 25.95 -2.86
CA ARG A 165 2.23 26.67 -3.65
C ARG A 165 2.03 26.44 -5.14
N ASP A 166 2.02 27.52 -5.91
CA ASP A 166 2.04 27.47 -7.36
C ASP A 166 3.44 27.07 -7.89
N GLY A 167 3.54 26.71 -9.16
CA GLY A 167 4.81 26.35 -9.82
C GLY A 167 5.34 24.96 -9.47
N GLN A 168 4.56 24.15 -8.74
CA GLN A 168 4.96 22.81 -8.32
C GLN A 168 4.74 21.80 -9.45
N LEU A 169 5.78 21.53 -10.23
CA LEU A 169 5.70 20.60 -11.37
C LEU A 169 5.51 19.13 -10.96
N GLY A 170 5.74 18.78 -9.69
CA GLY A 170 5.52 17.42 -9.18
C GLY A 170 4.08 16.93 -9.35
N MET A 171 3.10 17.83 -9.33
CA MET A 171 1.68 17.51 -9.50
C MET A 171 1.36 16.90 -10.88
N LEU A 172 2.24 17.11 -11.86
CA LEU A 172 2.11 16.55 -13.20
C LEU A 172 2.33 15.03 -13.25
N LYS A 173 2.98 14.45 -12.24
CA LYS A 173 3.36 13.04 -12.23
C LYS A 173 2.13 12.14 -12.09
N GLY A 174 2.10 11.07 -12.88
CA GLY A 174 1.23 9.90 -12.66
C GLY A 174 1.97 8.81 -11.91
N ASN A 175 1.30 7.70 -11.65
CA ASN A 175 1.90 6.48 -11.13
C ASN A 175 1.61 5.29 -12.07
N PRO A 176 2.63 4.67 -12.68
CA PRO A 176 2.43 3.55 -13.59
C PRO A 176 1.73 2.35 -12.95
N SER A 177 1.91 2.13 -11.65
CA SER A 177 1.19 1.07 -10.93
C SER A 177 -0.31 1.37 -10.82
N GLY A 178 -0.69 2.62 -10.54
CA GLY A 178 -2.08 3.11 -10.54
C GLY A 178 -2.73 2.99 -11.91
N ALA A 179 -2.05 3.44 -12.97
CA ALA A 179 -2.53 3.27 -14.34
C ALA A 179 -2.71 1.80 -14.73
N THR A 180 -1.78 0.94 -14.29
CA THR A 180 -1.82 -0.49 -14.57
C THR A 180 -3.04 -1.16 -13.96
N ILE A 181 -3.31 -0.94 -12.66
CA ILE A 181 -4.43 -1.61 -11.98
C ILE A 181 -5.80 -1.21 -12.54
N LEU A 182 -5.97 0.05 -12.96
CA LEU A 182 -7.23 0.52 -13.55
C LEU A 182 -7.47 -0.15 -14.91
N SER A 183 -6.39 -0.45 -15.63
CA SER A 183 -6.46 -1.18 -16.89
C SER A 183 -6.74 -2.69 -16.68
N LEU A 184 -6.33 -3.24 -15.54
CA LEU A 184 -6.38 -4.68 -15.24
C LEU A 184 -7.69 -5.15 -14.62
N ASP A 185 -8.34 -4.32 -13.82
CA ASP A 185 -9.53 -4.74 -13.07
C ASP A 185 -10.62 -5.27 -14.01
N GLY A 186 -11.26 -6.38 -13.64
CA GLY A 186 -12.28 -6.98 -14.50
C GLY A 186 -11.74 -7.97 -15.53
N ASN A 187 -10.47 -7.87 -15.92
CA ASN A 187 -9.92 -8.71 -16.99
C ASN A 187 -9.87 -10.18 -16.60
N THR A 188 -10.08 -11.02 -17.61
CA THR A 188 -9.99 -12.48 -17.49
C THR A 188 -8.95 -13.06 -18.46
N VAL A 189 -8.28 -14.13 -18.06
CA VAL A 189 -7.32 -14.86 -18.89
C VAL A 189 -7.72 -16.33 -18.96
N ALA A 190 -8.02 -16.84 -20.14
CA ALA A 190 -8.22 -18.28 -20.34
C ALA A 190 -6.88 -19.01 -20.18
N LEU A 191 -6.88 -20.11 -19.42
CA LEU A 191 -5.70 -20.88 -19.08
C LEU A 191 -5.68 -22.21 -19.85
N ALA A 192 -4.49 -22.81 -19.97
CA ALA A 192 -4.28 -24.03 -20.75
C ALA A 192 -4.97 -25.27 -20.16
N ASP A 193 -5.29 -25.25 -18.86
CA ASP A 193 -6.03 -26.30 -18.15
C ASP A 193 -7.56 -26.13 -18.24
N GLY A 194 -8.05 -25.19 -19.04
CA GLY A 194 -9.47 -24.88 -19.21
C GLY A 194 -10.05 -23.98 -18.11
N THR A 195 -9.27 -23.62 -17.08
CA THR A 195 -9.70 -22.64 -16.07
C THR A 195 -9.58 -21.20 -16.60
N THR A 196 -10.21 -20.26 -15.91
CA THR A 196 -10.16 -18.82 -16.22
C THR A 196 -9.61 -18.05 -15.04
N ALA A 197 -8.49 -17.34 -15.24
CA ALA A 197 -8.03 -16.39 -14.25
C ALA A 197 -8.89 -15.12 -14.29
N VAL A 198 -9.31 -14.63 -13.12
CA VAL A 198 -10.06 -13.38 -12.93
C VAL A 198 -9.21 -12.44 -12.09
N ILE A 199 -9.01 -11.23 -12.60
CA ILE A 199 -8.19 -10.21 -11.96
C ILE A 199 -9.10 -9.17 -11.31
N ARG A 200 -8.82 -8.87 -10.04
CA ARG A 200 -9.39 -7.74 -9.30
C ARG A 200 -8.29 -6.87 -8.76
N THR A 201 -8.54 -5.59 -8.68
CA THR A 201 -7.54 -4.62 -8.25
C THR A 201 -8.06 -3.62 -7.24
N PHE A 202 -7.12 -2.96 -6.56
CA PHE A 202 -7.40 -1.84 -5.65
C PHE A 202 -6.18 -0.91 -5.61
N ILE A 203 -6.39 0.34 -5.21
CA ILE A 203 -5.32 1.34 -5.13
C ILE A 203 -4.99 1.70 -3.68
N LEU A 204 -3.71 1.75 -3.36
CA LEU A 204 -3.18 2.13 -2.04
C LEU A 204 -2.78 3.62 -2.02
N PRO A 205 -2.97 4.30 -0.88
CA PRO A 205 -2.45 5.65 -0.68
C PRO A 205 -0.93 5.65 -0.59
N VAL A 206 -0.32 6.79 -0.84
CA VAL A 206 1.10 7.01 -0.54
C VAL A 206 1.22 7.77 0.79
N ASN A 207 0.60 7.23 1.85
CA ASN A 207 0.59 7.77 3.22
C ASN A 207 0.81 6.63 4.23
N TYR A 208 1.60 6.86 5.29
CA TYR A 208 1.88 5.82 6.30
C TYR A 208 0.69 5.53 7.22
N GLY A 209 -0.08 6.55 7.62
CA GLY A 209 -1.21 6.41 8.55
C GLY A 209 -2.21 5.32 8.16
N PRO A 210 -2.72 5.29 6.91
CA PRO A 210 -3.60 4.22 6.45
C PRO A 210 -3.01 2.80 6.53
N PHE A 211 -1.70 2.64 6.28
CA PHE A 211 -1.03 1.34 6.42
C PHE A 211 -0.93 0.92 7.90
N ILE A 212 -0.57 1.85 8.78
CA ILE A 212 -0.53 1.61 10.24
C ILE A 212 -1.92 1.23 10.76
N ALA A 213 -2.98 1.91 10.29
CA ALA A 213 -4.36 1.60 10.64
C ALA A 213 -4.83 0.23 10.12
N GLY A 214 -4.13 -0.37 9.15
CA GLY A 214 -4.39 -1.70 8.62
C GLY A 214 -5.19 -1.74 7.31
N MET A 215 -5.23 -0.66 6.54
CA MET A 215 -6.03 -0.56 5.32
C MET A 215 -5.74 -1.69 4.33
N GLN A 216 -4.46 -2.06 4.17
CA GLN A 216 -4.09 -3.13 3.25
C GLN A 216 -4.52 -4.49 3.78
N GLU A 217 -4.28 -4.80 5.05
CA GLU A 217 -4.69 -6.06 5.65
C GLU A 217 -6.22 -6.20 5.66
N ASP A 218 -6.95 -5.12 5.94
CA ASP A 218 -8.43 -5.07 5.87
C ASP A 218 -8.95 -5.31 4.46
N THR A 219 -8.14 -5.03 3.43
CA THR A 219 -8.47 -5.30 2.02
C THR A 219 -8.13 -6.73 1.64
N LEU A 220 -6.94 -7.23 2.02
CA LEU A 220 -6.44 -8.56 1.63
C LEU A 220 -7.12 -9.68 2.42
N GLY A 221 -7.26 -9.49 3.72
CA GLY A 221 -7.62 -10.52 4.67
C GLY A 221 -8.94 -11.25 4.38
N PRO A 222 -10.03 -10.59 3.95
CA PRO A 222 -11.25 -11.28 3.51
C PRO A 222 -11.02 -12.31 2.39
N TRP A 223 -10.06 -12.05 1.49
CA TRP A 223 -9.75 -12.90 0.34
C TRP A 223 -8.66 -13.94 0.62
N PHE A 224 -7.97 -13.84 1.76
CA PHE A 224 -6.95 -14.79 2.20
C PHE A 224 -7.53 -15.86 3.13
N LYS A 225 -8.65 -15.55 3.80
CA LYS A 225 -9.41 -16.53 4.60
C LYS A 225 -9.82 -17.74 3.74
N PRO A 226 -9.85 -18.95 4.32
CA PRO A 226 -10.42 -20.13 3.66
C PRO A 226 -11.85 -19.84 3.16
N GLY A 227 -12.13 -20.17 1.90
CA GLY A 227 -13.45 -19.96 1.29
C GLY A 227 -13.45 -20.18 -0.22
N SER A 228 -14.65 -20.24 -0.80
CA SER A 228 -14.91 -20.43 -2.25
C SER A 228 -14.34 -19.31 -3.14
N LYS A 229 -14.07 -18.15 -2.55
CA LYS A 229 -13.54 -16.94 -3.22
C LYS A 229 -12.09 -16.61 -2.85
N ARG A 230 -11.38 -17.51 -2.18
CA ARG A 230 -9.99 -17.27 -1.74
C ARG A 230 -9.06 -17.08 -2.93
N VAL A 231 -8.14 -16.11 -2.85
CA VAL A 231 -7.18 -15.81 -3.93
C VAL A 231 -6.23 -16.97 -4.24
N ASP A 232 -5.83 -17.07 -5.50
CA ASP A 232 -4.81 -17.97 -6.03
C ASP A 232 -3.48 -17.25 -6.33
N ALA A 233 -3.46 -15.92 -6.32
CA ALA A 233 -2.25 -15.09 -6.33
C ALA A 233 -2.54 -13.67 -5.78
N SER A 234 -1.53 -13.03 -5.18
CA SER A 234 -1.64 -11.65 -4.67
C SER A 234 -0.38 -10.83 -4.94
N VAL A 235 -0.48 -9.79 -5.77
CA VAL A 235 0.66 -8.97 -6.20
C VAL A 235 0.45 -7.53 -5.77
N THR A 236 1.50 -6.91 -5.24
CA THR A 236 1.52 -5.45 -5.08
C THR A 236 2.47 -4.87 -6.13
N MET A 237 2.15 -3.68 -6.64
CA MET A 237 2.95 -3.03 -7.69
C MET A 237 3.22 -1.57 -7.34
N SER A 238 4.45 -1.12 -7.58
CA SER A 238 4.88 0.26 -7.34
C SER A 238 5.72 0.78 -8.50
N GLN A 239 5.87 2.09 -8.60
CA GLN A 239 6.90 2.67 -9.47
C GLN A 239 8.29 2.48 -8.85
N GLY A 240 9.21 1.90 -9.61
CA GLY A 240 10.61 1.70 -9.25
C GLY A 240 11.54 2.59 -10.06
N ARG A 241 12.51 1.99 -10.76
CA ARG A 241 13.63 2.68 -11.44
C ARG A 241 13.58 2.54 -12.96
N SER A 242 14.39 1.65 -13.53
CA SER A 242 14.66 1.54 -14.96
C SER A 242 14.26 0.19 -15.56
N SER A 243 13.71 -0.72 -14.76
CA SER A 243 13.35 -2.09 -15.13
C SER A 243 12.06 -2.50 -14.45
N PHE A 244 11.54 -3.67 -14.84
CA PHE A 244 10.59 -4.41 -14.03
C PHE A 244 11.36 -5.28 -13.03
N ASP A 245 11.34 -4.90 -11.76
CA ASP A 245 12.07 -5.62 -10.70
C ASP A 245 11.07 -6.47 -9.91
N LEU A 246 11.28 -7.79 -9.93
CA LEU A 246 10.51 -8.77 -9.17
C LEU A 246 11.17 -8.91 -7.80
N GLU A 247 10.65 -8.22 -6.80
CA GLU A 247 11.28 -8.15 -5.48
C GLU A 247 11.18 -9.48 -4.74
N HIS A 248 12.33 -10.02 -4.35
CA HIS A 248 12.38 -11.28 -3.62
C HIS A 248 12.27 -11.10 -2.11
N TYR A 249 13.05 -10.21 -1.49
CA TYR A 249 13.03 -9.99 -0.04
C TYR A 249 12.41 -8.65 0.32
N ASN A 250 11.43 -8.65 1.22
CA ASN A 250 10.77 -7.45 1.73
C ASN A 250 11.07 -7.31 3.22
N GLY A 251 11.50 -6.13 3.65
CA GLY A 251 11.96 -5.87 5.01
C GLY A 251 10.86 -5.29 5.91
N ARG A 252 10.93 -5.58 7.21
CA ARG A 252 9.98 -5.06 8.20
C ARG A 252 10.15 -3.56 8.44
N TYR A 253 11.31 -2.99 8.21
CA TYR A 253 11.56 -1.55 8.41
C TYR A 253 11.01 -0.70 7.26
N HIS A 254 10.40 0.45 7.57
CA HIS A 254 9.79 1.34 6.56
C HIS A 254 10.02 2.84 6.78
N PHE A 255 11.07 3.25 7.48
CA PHE A 255 11.43 4.67 7.58
C PHE A 255 12.49 5.05 6.54
N ALA A 256 12.04 5.57 5.40
CA ALA A 256 12.90 6.04 4.31
C ALA A 256 13.41 7.49 4.46
N ASN A 257 13.07 8.17 5.57
CA ASN A 257 13.20 9.62 5.71
C ASN A 257 12.57 10.37 4.51
N PHE A 258 11.44 9.85 4.05
CA PHE A 258 10.68 10.39 2.93
C PHE A 258 9.20 10.35 3.32
N GLU A 259 8.56 11.51 3.30
CA GLU A 259 7.19 11.67 3.78
C GLU A 259 6.18 11.04 2.81
N GLY A 260 4.99 10.73 3.33
CA GLY A 260 3.82 10.47 2.50
C GLY A 260 3.35 11.74 1.77
N ASN A 261 2.31 11.58 0.95
CA ASN A 261 1.66 12.71 0.30
C ASN A 261 1.03 13.69 1.31
N ASP A 262 0.70 13.21 2.51
CA ASP A 262 0.26 13.97 3.69
C ASP A 262 1.38 14.74 4.40
N ASN A 263 2.63 14.66 3.92
CA ASN A 263 3.82 15.26 4.52
C ASN A 263 4.13 14.73 5.94
N LEU A 264 3.79 13.47 6.18
CA LEU A 264 4.11 12.77 7.41
C LEU A 264 5.06 11.60 7.14
N ASN A 265 6.04 11.45 8.02
CA ASN A 265 6.78 10.20 8.19
C ASN A 265 5.97 9.28 9.12
N PRO A 266 6.26 7.95 9.17
CA PRO A 266 5.70 7.14 10.23
C PRO A 266 6.20 7.70 11.58
N PRO A 267 5.42 7.59 12.67
CA PRO A 267 5.78 8.12 13.97
C PRO A 267 6.92 7.28 14.59
N CYS A 268 8.12 7.61 14.14
CA CYS A 268 9.41 7.17 14.63
C CYS A 268 9.91 8.19 15.66
N ASP A 269 9.97 7.82 16.93
CA ASP A 269 10.78 8.54 17.91
C ASP A 269 12.09 7.76 18.18
N GLY A 270 13.04 8.40 18.87
CA GLY A 270 14.18 7.67 19.44
C GLY A 270 15.30 7.24 18.47
N GLY A 271 15.46 7.89 17.30
CA GLY A 271 16.71 7.82 16.53
C GLY A 271 16.64 7.28 15.10
N PHE A 272 15.46 6.94 14.57
CA PHE A 272 15.29 6.47 13.18
C PHE A 272 16.06 5.17 12.88
N PHE A 273 15.97 4.20 13.79
CA PHE A 273 16.58 2.88 13.64
C PHE A 273 15.49 1.79 13.72
N PRO A 274 15.72 0.60 13.16
CA PRO A 274 14.83 -0.53 13.39
C PRO A 274 14.69 -0.85 14.88
N ALA A 275 13.58 -1.48 15.23
CA ALA A 275 13.17 -1.78 16.59
C ALA A 275 12.75 -0.54 17.41
N THR A 276 12.22 0.50 16.77
CA THR A 276 11.60 1.63 17.50
C THR A 276 10.23 1.95 16.92
N LEU A 277 9.21 2.02 17.80
CA LEU A 277 7.83 2.41 17.49
C LEU A 277 7.31 1.90 16.13
N GLU A 278 6.90 2.84 15.27
CA GLU A 278 6.38 2.63 13.92
C GLU A 278 7.47 2.83 12.86
N CYS A 279 8.77 2.76 13.20
CA CYS A 279 9.80 2.61 12.16
C CYS A 279 9.78 1.21 11.54
N ASP A 280 9.29 0.25 12.31
CA ASP A 280 8.95 -1.08 11.81
C ASP A 280 7.47 -1.18 11.45
N ILE A 281 7.21 -2.00 10.45
CA ILE A 281 5.88 -2.40 10.03
C ILE A 281 5.30 -3.32 11.10
N ASN A 282 4.23 -2.83 11.76
CA ASN A 282 3.46 -3.57 12.75
C ASN A 282 2.01 -3.75 12.26
N PRO A 283 1.70 -4.80 11.48
CA PRO A 283 0.34 -5.05 11.04
C PRO A 283 -0.60 -5.30 12.24
N PRO A 284 -1.90 -4.96 12.11
CA PRO A 284 -2.82 -5.07 13.23
C PRO A 284 -3.01 -6.50 13.75
N GLN A 285 -3.11 -6.64 15.08
CA GLN A 285 -3.32 -7.93 15.76
C GLN A 285 -4.53 -8.70 15.22
N ARG A 286 -5.59 -7.99 14.80
CA ARG A 286 -6.81 -8.61 14.22
C ARG A 286 -6.54 -9.47 12.98
N TRP A 287 -5.40 -9.27 12.31
CA TRP A 287 -4.99 -10.05 11.15
C TRP A 287 -3.84 -11.01 11.43
N LEU A 288 -2.91 -10.64 12.32
CA LEU A 288 -1.76 -11.47 12.65
C LEU A 288 -2.09 -12.64 13.59
N GLY A 289 -3.15 -12.52 14.39
CA GLY A 289 -3.43 -13.46 15.48
C GLY A 289 -2.53 -13.30 16.71
N TYR A 290 -1.60 -12.35 16.67
CA TYR A 290 -0.74 -11.96 17.79
C TYR A 290 -0.49 -10.43 17.76
N ALA A 291 -0.10 -9.87 18.91
CA ALA A 291 0.27 -8.47 18.99
C ALA A 291 1.70 -8.26 18.44
N ALA A 292 1.85 -7.41 17.43
CA ALA A 292 3.15 -7.00 16.88
C ALA A 292 3.88 -5.99 17.79
N THR A 293 3.15 -5.41 18.74
CA THR A 293 3.65 -4.47 19.77
C THR A 293 3.32 -5.00 21.17
N PRO A 294 4.18 -4.82 22.19
CA PRO A 294 5.52 -4.22 22.12
C PRO A 294 6.46 -5.01 21.20
N TRP A 295 7.45 -4.31 20.63
CA TRP A 295 8.30 -4.87 19.59
C TRP A 295 9.04 -6.13 20.05
N LYS A 296 9.11 -7.11 19.14
CA LYS A 296 9.95 -8.31 19.25
C LYS A 296 10.68 -8.52 17.94
N ARG A 297 11.95 -8.92 18.00
CA ARG A 297 12.82 -9.07 16.83
C ARG A 297 12.18 -9.86 15.70
N ASP A 298 11.73 -11.07 15.99
CA ASP A 298 11.26 -11.99 14.95
C ASP A 298 9.74 -12.17 14.96
N THR A 299 9.01 -11.23 15.56
CA THR A 299 7.54 -11.32 15.65
C THR A 299 6.89 -9.95 15.44
N PRO A 300 6.53 -9.58 14.20
CA PRO A 300 6.74 -10.31 12.93
C PRO A 300 8.21 -10.48 12.49
N PRO A 301 8.50 -11.40 11.54
CA PRO A 301 9.85 -11.63 11.00
C PRO A 301 10.52 -10.36 10.47
N GLN A 302 11.85 -10.29 10.47
CA GLN A 302 12.54 -9.12 9.89
C GLN A 302 12.41 -9.04 8.37
N PHE A 303 12.36 -10.18 7.69
CA PHE A 303 12.14 -10.28 6.26
C PHE A 303 11.07 -11.31 5.93
N VAL A 304 10.38 -11.07 4.82
CA VAL A 304 9.48 -12.05 4.19
C VAL A 304 9.88 -12.23 2.73
N ALA A 305 9.89 -13.48 2.27
CA ALA A 305 10.30 -13.84 0.91
C ALA A 305 9.07 -13.95 -0.01
N ALA A 306 9.12 -13.26 -1.15
CA ALA A 306 8.12 -13.39 -2.20
C ALA A 306 8.18 -14.78 -2.85
N SER A 307 7.02 -15.27 -3.27
CA SER A 307 6.81 -16.58 -3.90
C SER A 307 6.37 -16.44 -5.37
N LEU A 308 6.68 -15.31 -6.01
CA LEU A 308 6.39 -15.11 -7.42
C LEU A 308 7.11 -16.19 -8.26
N PRO A 309 6.54 -16.63 -9.39
CA PRO A 309 7.19 -17.58 -10.28
C PRO A 309 8.26 -16.86 -11.13
N PHE A 310 9.31 -16.38 -10.47
CA PHE A 310 10.31 -15.44 -11.01
C PHE A 310 10.79 -15.82 -12.41
N GLN A 311 11.28 -17.05 -12.58
CA GLN A 311 11.82 -17.48 -13.87
C GLN A 311 10.75 -17.49 -14.96
N LYS A 312 9.52 -17.96 -14.66
CA LYS A 312 8.42 -17.95 -15.64
C LYS A 312 8.03 -16.52 -16.05
N LEU A 313 8.12 -15.56 -15.12
CA LEU A 313 7.83 -14.14 -15.40
C LEU A 313 8.93 -13.49 -16.24
N ILE A 314 10.20 -13.82 -15.98
CA ILE A 314 11.35 -13.37 -16.76
C ILE A 314 11.29 -13.94 -18.19
N ASP A 315 11.03 -15.24 -18.32
CA ASP A 315 10.98 -15.95 -19.61
C ASP A 315 9.76 -15.60 -20.45
N ALA A 316 8.74 -14.96 -19.87
CA ALA A 316 7.52 -14.59 -20.56
C ALA A 316 7.73 -13.54 -21.66
N ASN A 317 8.90 -12.90 -21.71
CA ASN A 317 9.27 -11.90 -22.72
C ASN A 317 8.17 -10.84 -22.90
N THR A 318 7.73 -10.24 -21.79
CA THR A 318 6.52 -9.40 -21.74
C THR A 318 6.59 -8.12 -22.58
N ALA A 319 7.78 -7.76 -23.06
CA ALA A 319 8.03 -6.65 -23.97
C ALA A 319 7.78 -7.01 -25.45
N ALA A 320 7.66 -8.30 -25.78
CA ALA A 320 7.46 -8.75 -27.15
C ALA A 320 6.19 -8.15 -27.76
N GLY A 321 6.33 -7.55 -28.94
CA GLY A 321 5.22 -6.92 -29.66
C GLY A 321 4.79 -5.55 -29.16
N LEU A 322 5.50 -4.96 -28.18
CA LEU A 322 5.27 -3.56 -27.80
C LEU A 322 6.02 -2.62 -28.76
N ASP A 323 5.29 -1.64 -29.31
CA ASP A 323 5.87 -0.61 -30.14
C ASP A 323 6.93 0.18 -29.37
N GLY A 324 8.11 0.36 -29.97
CA GLY A 324 9.23 1.04 -29.30
C GLY A 324 9.90 0.23 -28.18
N GLY A 325 9.66 -1.08 -28.12
CA GLY A 325 10.28 -2.00 -27.16
C GLY A 325 9.71 -1.90 -25.75
N GLY A 326 10.35 -2.62 -24.82
CA GLY A 326 10.01 -2.60 -23.41
C GLY A 326 11.25 -2.65 -22.52
N TRP A 327 11.03 -2.87 -21.24
CA TRP A 327 12.07 -2.91 -20.23
C TRP A 327 12.42 -4.35 -19.86
N ALA A 328 13.62 -4.57 -19.34
CA ALA A 328 14.00 -5.86 -18.78
C ALA A 328 13.08 -6.22 -17.60
N VAL A 329 12.78 -7.51 -17.46
CA VAL A 329 12.17 -8.09 -16.26
C VAL A 329 13.26 -8.88 -15.55
N ALA A 330 13.55 -8.54 -14.30
CA ALA A 330 14.61 -9.17 -13.53
C ALA A 330 14.13 -9.49 -12.12
N ARG A 331 14.64 -10.57 -11.55
CA ARG A 331 14.51 -10.81 -10.10
C ARG A 331 15.49 -9.88 -9.38
N ASN A 332 15.00 -9.23 -8.33
CA ASN A 332 15.82 -8.42 -7.44
C ASN A 332 15.96 -9.13 -6.10
N ASP A 333 17.20 -9.50 -5.78
CA ASP A 333 17.57 -10.20 -4.55
C ASP A 333 18.23 -9.26 -3.52
N ASP A 334 18.32 -7.96 -3.81
CA ASP A 334 18.97 -6.99 -2.93
C ASP A 334 18.19 -6.81 -1.62
N TYR A 335 18.92 -6.67 -0.52
CA TYR A 335 18.40 -6.27 0.78
C TYR A 335 19.55 -5.77 1.65
N ASP A 336 19.23 -4.90 2.61
CA ASP A 336 20.19 -4.41 3.61
C ASP A 336 19.73 -4.74 5.01
N VAL A 337 20.70 -4.96 5.89
CA VAL A 337 20.49 -5.22 7.32
C VAL A 337 21.29 -4.23 8.16
N THR A 338 20.86 -4.03 9.40
CA THR A 338 21.57 -3.21 10.39
C THR A 338 21.39 -3.82 11.78
N PRO A 339 22.30 -3.61 12.75
CA PRO A 339 22.08 -4.10 14.10
C PRO A 339 20.74 -3.66 14.69
N CYS A 340 19.99 -4.58 15.29
CA CYS A 340 18.75 -4.25 15.99
C CYS A 340 19.05 -3.42 17.25
N THR A 341 18.78 -2.11 17.25
CA THR A 341 19.18 -1.23 18.36
C THR A 341 18.48 -1.56 19.68
N GLN A 342 17.19 -1.91 19.66
CA GLN A 342 16.47 -2.34 20.87
C GLN A 342 16.92 -3.72 21.34
N ALA A 343 17.12 -4.70 20.45
CA ALA A 343 17.61 -6.02 20.84
C ALA A 343 19.07 -5.99 21.33
N ALA A 344 19.92 -5.12 20.77
CA ALA A 344 21.28 -4.90 21.26
C ALA A 344 21.28 -4.22 22.64
N ALA A 345 20.38 -3.25 22.87
CA ALA A 345 20.19 -2.62 24.16
C ALA A 345 19.58 -3.59 25.19
N ASP A 346 18.63 -4.44 24.79
CA ASP A 346 18.04 -5.50 25.62
C ASP A 346 19.04 -6.61 25.94
N ALA A 347 19.88 -7.03 24.99
CA ALA A 347 20.96 -7.98 25.23
C ALA A 347 22.04 -7.40 26.16
N THR A 348 22.36 -6.11 26.00
CA THR A 348 23.29 -5.40 26.91
C THR A 348 22.70 -5.29 28.31
N ARG A 349 21.41 -4.93 28.44
CA ARG A 349 20.69 -4.92 29.72
C ARG A 349 20.62 -6.32 30.33
N ALA A 350 20.21 -7.33 29.57
CA ALA A 350 20.11 -8.72 30.02
C ALA A 350 21.47 -9.28 30.44
N LYS A 351 22.57 -8.90 29.76
CA LYS A 351 23.93 -9.25 30.17
C LYS A 351 24.32 -8.57 31.48
N ALA A 352 24.00 -7.30 31.65
CA ALA A 352 24.25 -6.57 32.89
C ALA A 352 23.41 -7.15 34.06
N ASP A 353 22.14 -7.47 33.82
CA ASP A 353 21.24 -8.10 34.77
C ASP A 353 21.72 -9.51 35.14
N TYR A 354 22.19 -10.30 34.18
CA TYR A 354 22.80 -11.61 34.41
C TYR A 354 24.07 -11.49 35.28
N ASP A 355 24.96 -10.55 34.96
CA ASP A 355 26.20 -10.36 35.73
C ASP A 355 25.90 -9.90 37.16
N ALA A 356 24.93 -8.99 37.33
CA ALA A 356 24.48 -8.52 38.64
C ALA A 356 23.82 -9.63 39.45
N ALA A 357 22.93 -10.42 38.83
CA ALA A 357 22.28 -11.56 39.48
C ALA A 357 23.28 -12.65 39.88
N ARG A 358 24.29 -12.91 39.03
CA ARG A 358 25.36 -13.86 39.33
C ARG A 358 26.26 -13.39 40.47
N ALA A 359 26.58 -12.09 40.52
CA ALA A 359 27.32 -11.52 41.65
C ALA A 359 26.51 -11.62 42.96
N ALA A 360 25.21 -11.36 42.92
CA ALA A 360 24.32 -11.52 44.06
C ALA A 360 24.22 -12.99 44.51
N TRP A 361 24.17 -13.94 43.58
CA TRP A 361 24.15 -15.38 43.86
C TRP A 361 25.42 -15.82 44.62
N PHE A 362 26.61 -15.39 44.18
CA PHE A 362 27.87 -15.70 44.89
C PHE A 362 28.00 -15.03 46.27
N ALA A 363 27.33 -13.89 46.46
CA ALA A 363 27.33 -13.18 47.73
C ALA A 363 26.31 -13.72 48.74
N ALA A 364 25.31 -14.49 48.27
CA ALA A 364 24.24 -15.01 49.11
C ALA A 364 24.70 -16.22 49.94
N PRO A 365 24.22 -16.37 51.20
CA PRO A 365 24.44 -17.59 51.97
C PRO A 365 23.81 -18.81 51.29
N SER A 366 24.52 -19.93 51.29
CA SER A 366 24.02 -21.16 50.67
C SER A 366 22.73 -21.66 51.34
N GLY A 367 21.74 -22.01 50.52
CA GLY A 367 20.39 -22.43 50.92
C GLY A 367 19.43 -21.28 51.25
N SER A 368 19.81 -20.02 51.03
CA SER A 368 18.99 -18.87 51.39
C SER A 368 17.92 -18.52 50.34
N ALA A 369 16.90 -17.76 50.76
CA ALA A 369 15.91 -17.19 49.84
C ALA A 369 16.53 -16.18 48.85
N GLU A 370 17.63 -15.52 49.25
CA GLU A 370 18.38 -14.57 48.44
C GLU A 370 19.13 -15.28 47.30
N GLU A 371 19.73 -16.44 47.58
CA GLU A 371 20.35 -17.31 46.57
C GLU A 371 19.31 -17.80 45.56
N ALA A 372 18.12 -18.20 46.02
CA ALA A 372 17.03 -18.66 45.17
C ALA A 372 16.46 -17.55 44.25
N ASP A 373 16.31 -16.33 44.77
CA ASP A 373 15.88 -15.17 43.96
C ASP A 373 16.92 -14.78 42.92
N ALA A 374 18.21 -14.79 43.29
CA ALA A 374 19.32 -14.55 42.38
C ALA A 374 19.37 -15.60 41.26
N GLN A 375 19.16 -16.88 41.57
CA GLN A 375 19.11 -17.95 40.57
C GLN A 375 17.93 -17.76 39.59
N LYS A 376 16.75 -17.38 40.08
CA LYS A 376 15.60 -17.09 39.21
C LYS A 376 15.88 -15.95 38.23
N LYS A 377 16.61 -14.91 38.67
CA LYS A 377 17.04 -13.79 37.82
C LYS A 377 18.11 -14.22 36.82
N ILE A 378 19.05 -15.07 37.21
CA ILE A 378 20.03 -15.70 36.31
C ILE A 378 19.29 -16.45 35.19
N ASP A 379 18.32 -17.31 35.54
CA ASP A 379 17.59 -18.11 34.56
C ASP A 379 16.77 -17.24 33.60
N ALA A 380 16.11 -16.20 34.11
CA ALA A 380 15.36 -15.24 33.29
C ALA A 380 16.28 -14.45 32.33
N ALA A 381 17.42 -13.96 32.83
CA ALA A 381 18.38 -13.23 32.01
C ALA A 381 19.09 -14.14 30.99
N ALA A 382 19.38 -15.39 31.36
CA ALA A 382 19.95 -16.41 30.47
C ALA A 382 18.98 -16.78 29.34
N ALA A 383 17.68 -16.91 29.64
CA ALA A 383 16.65 -17.12 28.62
C ALA A 383 16.57 -15.94 27.63
N LEU A 384 16.69 -14.70 28.13
CA LEU A 384 16.75 -13.49 27.28
C LEU A 384 18.02 -13.44 26.41
N LEU A 385 19.18 -13.85 26.95
CA LEU A 385 20.44 -13.95 26.20
C LEU A 385 20.40 -15.07 25.15
N ALA A 386 19.77 -16.21 25.44
CA ALA A 386 19.59 -17.29 24.49
C ALA A 386 18.65 -16.91 23.33
N ALA A 387 17.63 -16.09 23.61
CA ALA A 387 16.75 -15.53 22.58
C ALA A 387 17.43 -14.44 21.73
N ASN A 388 18.50 -13.81 22.25
CA ASN A 388 19.23 -12.71 21.62
C ASN A 388 20.75 -12.97 21.64
N PRO A 389 21.26 -13.98 20.91
CA PRO A 389 22.68 -14.36 20.95
C PRO A 389 23.58 -13.20 20.51
N LEU A 390 24.74 -13.01 21.17
CA LEU A 390 25.67 -11.90 20.95
C LEU A 390 26.46 -11.95 19.61
N ASN A 391 25.93 -12.62 18.57
CA ASN A 391 26.56 -12.76 17.26
C ASN A 391 26.05 -11.69 16.26
N PRO A 392 26.92 -10.85 15.66
CA PRO A 392 26.55 -9.83 14.68
C PRO A 392 25.88 -10.32 13.39
N GLN A 393 25.91 -11.62 13.06
CA GLN A 393 25.26 -12.16 11.85
C GLN A 393 23.86 -12.75 12.11
N GLU A 394 23.47 -12.95 13.37
CA GLU A 394 22.17 -13.54 13.79
C GLU A 394 21.29 -12.52 14.57
N THR A 395 21.66 -11.24 14.55
CA THR A 395 21.05 -10.16 15.37
C THR A 395 20.63 -8.92 14.59
N ASN A 396 20.73 -8.94 13.26
CA ASN A 396 20.43 -7.76 12.47
C ASN A 396 18.92 -7.67 12.15
N CYS A 397 18.45 -6.43 12.17
CA CYS A 397 17.14 -6.04 11.73
C CYS A 397 17.19 -5.69 10.25
N ALA A 398 16.03 -5.79 9.58
CA ALA A 398 15.90 -5.31 8.22
C ALA A 398 16.13 -3.79 8.19
N LEU A 399 16.86 -3.33 7.19
CA LEU A 399 17.01 -1.90 6.89
C LEU A 399 16.38 -1.56 5.53
N ASN A 400 16.58 -2.41 4.52
CA ASN A 400 15.94 -2.30 3.22
C ASN A 400 15.55 -3.70 2.71
N GLY A 401 14.36 -3.83 2.12
CA GLY A 401 14.09 -4.92 1.17
C GLY A 401 14.57 -4.54 -0.23
N GLY A 402 14.31 -5.39 -1.23
CA GLY A 402 14.67 -5.10 -2.62
C GLY A 402 13.99 -3.83 -3.15
N GLY A 403 12.78 -3.56 -2.64
CA GLY A 403 12.05 -2.33 -2.90
C GLY A 403 12.48 -1.09 -2.08
N GLY A 404 13.55 -1.19 -1.30
CA GLY A 404 13.98 -0.18 -0.32
C GLY A 404 13.23 -0.30 1.01
N ASN A 405 12.95 0.85 1.63
CA ASN A 405 12.29 0.95 2.94
C ASN A 405 11.20 2.04 2.96
N TYR A 406 10.61 2.34 1.82
CA TYR A 406 9.46 3.24 1.71
C TYR A 406 8.13 2.45 1.67
N LEU A 407 7.02 3.11 1.31
CA LEU A 407 5.69 2.50 1.24
C LEU A 407 5.57 1.36 0.21
N SER A 408 6.43 1.31 -0.81
CA SER A 408 6.52 0.15 -1.72
C SER A 408 6.93 -1.11 -0.96
N ASN A 409 7.99 -1.03 -0.16
CA ASN A 409 8.41 -2.09 0.75
C ASN A 409 7.34 -2.40 1.80
N ALA A 410 6.68 -1.38 2.37
CA ALA A 410 5.61 -1.60 3.33
C ALA A 410 4.46 -2.45 2.74
N SER A 411 4.05 -2.13 1.51
CA SER A 411 3.02 -2.89 0.82
C SER A 411 3.46 -4.30 0.45
N ALA A 412 4.71 -4.46 0.00
CA ALA A 412 5.30 -5.73 -0.34
C ALA A 412 5.42 -6.67 0.86
N TYR A 413 5.94 -6.16 1.98
CA TYR A 413 6.09 -6.87 3.24
C TYR A 413 4.74 -7.31 3.79
N ARG A 414 3.74 -6.42 3.85
CA ARG A 414 2.40 -6.74 4.37
C ARG A 414 1.66 -7.78 3.53
N ASN A 415 1.72 -7.67 2.20
CA ASN A 415 1.13 -8.67 1.30
C ASN A 415 1.72 -10.06 1.49
N THR A 416 3.05 -10.13 1.55
CA THR A 416 3.81 -11.38 1.67
C THR A 416 3.65 -11.98 3.07
N LEU A 417 3.69 -11.16 4.13
CA LEU A 417 3.45 -11.59 5.50
C LEU A 417 2.02 -12.11 5.68
N MET A 418 1.00 -11.44 5.12
CA MET A 418 -0.38 -11.94 5.17
C MET A 418 -0.51 -13.30 4.49
N ARG A 419 0.20 -13.56 3.37
CA ARG A 419 0.20 -14.89 2.74
C ARG A 419 0.72 -15.95 3.74
N ASP A 420 1.81 -15.64 4.44
CA ASP A 420 2.44 -16.56 5.38
C ASP A 420 1.59 -16.79 6.63
N ILE A 421 1.02 -15.73 7.21
CA ILE A 421 0.12 -15.79 8.37
C ILE A 421 -1.12 -16.66 8.08
N PHE A 422 -1.64 -16.59 6.85
CA PHE A 422 -2.77 -17.41 6.41
C PHE A 422 -2.36 -18.79 5.88
N GLY A 423 -1.06 -19.13 5.89
CA GLY A 423 -0.54 -20.42 5.43
C GLY A 423 -0.79 -20.71 3.95
N LEU A 424 -0.80 -19.68 3.10
CA LEU A 424 -1.17 -19.82 1.69
C LEU A 424 0.05 -20.22 0.83
N THR A 425 -0.08 -21.31 0.06
CA THR A 425 0.92 -21.72 -0.94
C THR A 425 0.56 -21.15 -2.32
N ILE A 426 0.48 -19.83 -2.41
CA ILE A 426 0.17 -19.10 -3.65
C ILE A 426 1.31 -18.16 -4.04
N PRO A 427 1.46 -17.78 -5.32
CA PRO A 427 2.30 -16.67 -5.69
C PRO A 427 1.88 -15.37 -4.99
N ALA A 428 2.77 -14.81 -4.17
CA ALA A 428 2.61 -13.48 -3.64
C ALA A 428 3.95 -12.74 -3.60
N GLY A 429 3.93 -11.46 -3.90
CA GLY A 429 5.15 -10.64 -3.88
C GLY A 429 4.92 -9.24 -4.41
N HIS A 430 6.01 -8.59 -4.78
CA HIS A 430 6.02 -7.20 -5.24
C HIS A 430 6.72 -7.06 -6.59
N ILE A 431 6.21 -6.12 -7.39
CA ILE A 431 6.79 -5.76 -8.68
C ILE A 431 6.99 -4.26 -8.71
N HIS A 432 8.24 -3.82 -8.87
CA HIS A 432 8.53 -2.46 -9.27
C HIS A 432 8.44 -2.33 -10.79
N THR A 433 7.79 -1.28 -11.27
CA THR A 433 7.78 -0.91 -12.69
C THR A 433 8.90 0.08 -13.00
N PRO A 434 9.23 0.29 -14.28
CA PRO A 434 10.02 1.46 -14.69
C PRO A 434 9.34 2.77 -14.29
N THR A 435 10.14 3.83 -14.14
CA THR A 435 9.66 5.20 -13.90
C THR A 435 8.85 5.74 -15.08
N MET A 436 7.77 6.45 -14.75
CA MET A 436 7.03 7.22 -15.75
C MET A 436 7.70 8.57 -16.01
N GLN A 437 7.73 8.99 -17.27
CA GLN A 437 8.21 10.32 -17.65
C GLN A 437 7.34 11.42 -17.00
N THR A 438 7.88 12.63 -16.85
CA THR A 438 7.07 13.80 -16.45
C THR A 438 6.65 14.57 -17.70
N PRO A 439 5.37 14.93 -17.87
CA PRO A 439 4.94 15.71 -19.04
C PRO A 439 5.42 17.17 -18.94
N SER A 440 5.53 17.85 -20.09
CA SER A 440 5.91 19.26 -20.19
C SER A 440 4.74 20.24 -19.96
N GLY A 441 3.58 19.72 -19.57
CA GLY A 441 2.33 20.44 -19.31
C GLY A 441 1.34 19.45 -18.66
N VAL A 442 0.03 19.69 -18.73
CA VAL A 442 -0.96 18.73 -18.19
C VAL A 442 -0.75 17.32 -18.77
N THR A 443 -0.37 17.23 -20.05
CA THR A 443 0.13 16.00 -20.68
C THR A 443 1.13 16.34 -21.80
N SER A 444 1.83 15.33 -22.33
CA SER A 444 2.65 15.41 -23.53
C SER A 444 2.65 14.06 -24.27
N ALA A 445 2.84 14.05 -25.59
CA ALA A 445 2.81 12.80 -26.37
C ALA A 445 3.85 11.76 -25.89
N GLY A 446 5.04 12.20 -25.47
CA GLY A 446 6.07 11.32 -24.92
C GLY A 446 5.67 10.68 -23.58
N PHE A 447 5.04 11.46 -22.70
CA PHE A 447 4.48 10.97 -21.44
C PHE A 447 3.42 9.89 -21.68
N GLU A 448 2.50 10.16 -22.59
CA GLU A 448 1.41 9.24 -22.96
C GLU A 448 1.96 7.92 -23.52
N ALA A 449 2.85 7.99 -24.51
CA ALA A 449 3.47 6.81 -25.10
C ALA A 449 4.35 6.03 -24.11
N ASN A 450 4.99 6.71 -23.15
CA ASN A 450 5.73 6.05 -22.08
C ASN A 450 4.79 5.31 -21.12
N ARG A 451 3.73 5.97 -20.64
CA ARG A 451 2.72 5.35 -19.77
C ARG A 451 2.09 4.12 -20.42
N GLU A 452 1.64 4.25 -21.67
CA GLU A 452 0.95 3.16 -22.37
C GLU A 452 1.84 1.92 -22.52
N ARG A 453 3.13 2.10 -22.80
CA ARG A 453 4.09 0.98 -22.89
C ARG A 453 4.35 0.33 -21.53
N ILE A 454 4.54 1.12 -20.47
CA ILE A 454 4.73 0.57 -19.11
C ILE A 454 3.47 -0.22 -18.71
N VAL A 455 2.28 0.35 -18.90
CA VAL A 455 1.01 -0.31 -18.57
C VAL A 455 0.83 -1.58 -19.39
N ALA A 456 1.10 -1.55 -20.70
CA ALA A 456 0.99 -2.74 -21.56
C ALA A 456 1.92 -3.87 -21.10
N GLN A 457 3.19 -3.56 -20.82
CA GLN A 457 4.12 -4.55 -20.31
C GLN A 457 3.73 -5.08 -18.92
N SER A 458 3.28 -4.20 -18.03
CA SER A 458 2.81 -4.58 -16.70
C SER A 458 1.60 -5.52 -16.76
N ARG A 459 0.66 -5.27 -17.67
CA ARG A 459 -0.47 -6.18 -17.93
C ARG A 459 0.02 -7.53 -18.42
N ASN A 460 0.95 -7.56 -19.37
CA ASN A 460 1.52 -8.80 -19.90
C ASN A 460 2.18 -9.61 -18.79
N LEU A 461 2.82 -8.95 -17.81
CA LEU A 461 3.43 -9.60 -16.64
C LEU A 461 2.39 -10.23 -15.71
N ILE A 462 1.28 -9.55 -15.43
CA ILE A 462 0.17 -10.14 -14.66
C ILE A 462 -0.52 -11.27 -15.45
N PHE A 463 -0.63 -11.18 -16.77
CA PHE A 463 -1.14 -12.28 -17.59
C PHE A 463 -0.17 -13.47 -17.64
N ALA A 464 1.15 -13.24 -17.59
CA ALA A 464 2.14 -14.30 -17.44
C ALA A 464 2.02 -14.98 -16.07
N LEU A 465 1.82 -14.21 -15.00
CA LEU A 465 1.50 -14.76 -13.68
C LEU A 465 0.22 -15.60 -13.74
N ALA A 466 -0.85 -15.11 -14.37
CA ALA A 466 -2.10 -15.87 -14.51
C ALA A 466 -1.88 -17.22 -15.21
N LYS A 467 -1.14 -17.22 -16.32
CA LYS A 467 -0.77 -18.44 -17.07
C LYS A 467 0.04 -19.43 -16.23
N SER A 468 0.84 -18.93 -15.27
CA SER A 468 1.63 -19.79 -14.39
C SER A 468 0.79 -20.58 -13.37
N LEU A 469 -0.46 -20.18 -13.12
CA LEU A 469 -1.39 -20.81 -12.18
C LEU A 469 -2.13 -22.02 -12.78
N ALA A 470 -2.00 -22.23 -14.09
CA ALA A 470 -2.59 -23.39 -14.74
C ALA A 470 -1.95 -24.67 -14.17
N THR A 471 -2.77 -25.64 -13.79
CA THR A 471 -2.26 -26.96 -13.37
C THR A 471 -1.68 -27.66 -14.59
N SER A 472 -0.53 -28.33 -14.42
CA SER A 472 -0.02 -29.23 -15.45
C SER A 472 -1.09 -30.28 -15.80
N PRO A 473 -1.26 -30.65 -17.08
CA PRO A 473 -2.09 -31.80 -17.43
C PRO A 473 -1.68 -32.99 -16.58
N ALA A 474 -2.64 -33.72 -16.01
CA ALA A 474 -2.32 -34.99 -15.37
C ALA A 474 -1.60 -35.89 -16.40
N PRO A 475 -0.48 -36.53 -16.02
CA PRO A 475 0.30 -37.36 -16.94
C PRO A 475 -0.51 -38.54 -17.49
#